data_AF-A0A550JBE0-F1
#
_entry.id   AF-A0A550JBE0-F1
#
_cell.length_a   1.000
_cell.length_b   1.000
_cell.length_c   1.000
_cell.angle_alpha   90.00
_cell.angle_beta   90.00
_cell.angle_gamma   90.00
#
_symmetry.space_group_name_H-M   'P 1'
#
loop_
_entity.id
_entity.type
_entity.pdbx_description
1 polymer ?
#
loop_
_entity_poly.entity_id
_entity_poly.type
_entity_poly.pdbx_seq_one_letter_code
_entity_poly.pdbx_strand_id
1 'polypeptide(L)'
;MKNSLLKQLKKRRLELGLKQIDMMMRVGVSRQQYQRLESKGNPRLDTLELIAKGLNSELMLIPKEKVNAVFAVLESVETEQKPGQKPSDQTLTSKRKNLSEDPWQNLLEDDQ
;
A
#
# COMPACT_ATOMS: atom_id res chain seq x y z
N MET A 1 10.04 10.14 -15.08
CA MET A 1 10.58 10.82 -13.88
C MET A 1 9.73 10.45 -12.68
N LYS A 2 10.35 10.04 -11.56
CA LYS A 2 9.65 9.74 -10.29
C LYS A 2 8.66 10.87 -9.99
N ASN A 3 7.41 10.53 -9.68
CA ASN A 3 6.37 11.51 -9.38
C ASN A 3 6.85 12.44 -8.27
N SER A 4 6.72 13.76 -8.45
CA SER A 4 7.05 14.72 -7.40
C SER A 4 6.20 14.43 -6.16
N LEU A 5 6.72 14.77 -4.98
CA LEU A 5 6.02 14.54 -3.71
C LEU A 5 4.60 15.13 -3.71
N LEU A 6 4.42 16.30 -4.32
CA LEU A 6 3.10 16.92 -4.51
C LEU A 6 2.12 16.03 -5.30
N LYS A 7 2.61 15.38 -6.36
CA LYS A 7 1.79 14.43 -7.14
C LYS A 7 1.44 13.19 -6.32
N GLN A 8 2.36 12.71 -5.49
CA GLN A 8 2.12 11.56 -4.60
C GLN A 8 1.04 11.89 -3.56
N LEU A 9 1.14 13.05 -2.89
CA LEU A 9 0.14 13.52 -1.92
C LEU A 9 -1.24 13.68 -2.57
N LYS A 10 -1.29 14.29 -3.76
CA LYS A 10 -2.54 14.45 -4.50
C LYS A 10 -3.15 13.09 -4.88
N LYS A 11 -2.34 12.15 -5.36
CA LYS A 11 -2.80 10.79 -5.71
C LYS A 11 -3.38 10.10 -4.47
N ARG A 12 -2.65 10.11 -3.35
CA ARG A 12 -3.09 9.50 -2.10
C ARG A 12 -4.39 10.10 -1.58
N ARG A 13 -4.55 11.43 -1.64
CA ARG A 13 -5.81 12.10 -1.28
C ARG A 13 -6.97 11.58 -2.12
N LEU A 14 -6.78 11.42 -3.43
CA LEU A 14 -7.81 10.90 -4.34
C LEU A 14 -8.12 9.43 -4.10
N GLU A 15 -7.11 8.59 -3.80
CA GLU A 15 -7.29 7.19 -3.42
C GLU A 15 -8.14 7.05 -2.15
N LEU A 16 -8.02 7.98 -1.21
CA LEU A 16 -8.85 8.03 0.01
C LEU A 16 -10.24 8.67 -0.22
N GLY A 17 -10.56 9.11 -1.44
CA GLY A 17 -11.84 9.76 -1.76
C GLY A 17 -12.02 11.15 -1.13
N LEU A 18 -10.95 11.76 -0.61
CA LEU A 18 -11.02 13.02 0.13
C LEU A 18 -11.03 14.23 -0.80
N LYS A 19 -11.88 15.22 -0.51
CA LYS A 19 -11.84 16.54 -1.14
C LYS A 19 -10.83 17.44 -0.41
N GLN A 20 -10.40 18.51 -1.08
CA GLN A 20 -9.49 19.50 -0.48
C GLN A 20 -10.08 20.18 0.76
N ILE A 21 -11.41 20.29 0.85
CA ILE A 21 -12.13 20.91 1.98
C ILE A 21 -12.01 20.03 3.23
N ASP A 22 -12.00 18.70 3.05
CA ASP A 22 -11.97 17.72 4.14
C ASP A 22 -10.65 17.75 4.93
N MET A 23 -9.59 18.29 4.30
CA MET A 23 -8.27 18.42 4.91
C MET A 23 -8.27 19.36 6.12
N MET A 24 -9.20 20.31 6.18
CA MET A 24 -9.34 21.19 7.34
C MET A 24 -9.75 20.41 8.59
N MET A 25 -10.72 19.50 8.46
CA MET A 25 -11.20 18.69 9.58
C MET A 25 -10.22 17.58 9.98
N ARG A 26 -9.47 17.04 9.02
CA ARG A 26 -8.50 15.95 9.28
C ARG A 26 -7.17 16.42 9.83
N VAL A 27 -6.71 17.59 9.37
CA VAL A 27 -5.30 18.02 9.52
C VAL A 27 -5.20 19.41 10.13
N GLY A 28 -6.30 20.16 10.23
CA GLY A 28 -6.28 21.54 10.69
C GLY A 28 -5.74 22.53 9.66
N VAL A 29 -5.56 22.12 8.39
CA VAL A 29 -5.04 22.97 7.33
C VAL A 29 -6.19 23.58 6.52
N SER A 30 -6.22 24.91 6.41
CA SER A 30 -7.24 25.61 5.61
C SER A 30 -7.21 25.16 4.15
N ARG A 31 -8.39 25.11 3.50
CA ARG A 31 -8.53 24.81 2.07
C ARG A 31 -7.58 25.66 1.21
N GLN A 32 -7.44 26.95 1.50
CA GLN A 32 -6.57 27.85 0.73
C GLN A 32 -5.08 27.47 0.89
N GLN A 33 -4.64 27.11 2.10
CA GLN A 33 -3.29 26.65 2.36
C GLN A 33 -3.02 25.33 1.64
N TYR A 34 -3.97 24.40 1.71
CA TYR A 34 -3.88 23.11 1.02
C TYR A 34 -3.89 23.25 -0.51
N GLN A 35 -4.69 24.17 -1.06
CA GLN A 35 -4.70 24.47 -2.49
C GLN A 35 -3.36 25.07 -2.95
N ARG A 36 -2.79 26.00 -2.18
CA ARG A 36 -1.46 26.57 -2.46
C ARG A 36 -0.38 25.49 -2.48
N LEU A 37 -0.44 24.56 -1.52
CA LEU A 37 0.43 23.40 -1.44
C LEU A 37 0.33 22.51 -2.69
N GLU A 38 -0.87 22.10 -3.09
CA GLU A 38 -1.05 21.25 -4.29
C GLU A 38 -0.64 21.95 -5.59
N SER A 39 -0.69 23.29 -5.64
CA SER A 39 -0.44 24.04 -6.87
C SER A 39 1.05 24.24 -7.13
N LYS A 40 1.79 24.93 -6.26
CA LYS A 40 3.25 25.20 -6.37
C LYS A 40 3.92 25.58 -5.03
N GLY A 41 3.22 25.47 -3.90
CA GLY A 41 3.74 25.94 -2.62
C GLY A 41 4.93 25.13 -2.12
N ASN A 42 5.90 25.80 -1.49
CA ASN A 42 6.96 25.16 -0.71
C ASN A 42 6.52 25.16 0.77
N PRO A 43 5.81 24.12 1.25
CA PRO A 43 5.45 24.03 2.65
C PRO A 43 6.70 23.90 3.52
N ARG A 44 6.55 24.30 4.77
CA ARG A 44 7.48 23.89 5.82
C ARG A 44 7.35 22.39 6.09
N LEU A 45 8.41 21.79 6.63
CA LEU A 45 8.48 20.36 6.91
C LEU A 45 7.37 19.91 7.88
N ASP A 46 7.13 20.69 8.94
CA ASP A 46 6.07 20.46 9.93
C ASP A 46 4.68 20.27 9.28
N THR A 47 4.37 21.11 8.30
CA THR A 47 3.10 21.13 7.58
C THR A 47 2.99 19.92 6.66
N LEU A 48 4.10 19.54 6.02
CA LEU A 48 4.18 18.36 5.18
C LEU A 48 3.95 17.08 6.01
N GLU A 49 4.58 16.98 7.19
CA GLU A 49 4.38 15.88 8.14
C GLU A 49 2.95 15.80 8.63
N LEU A 50 2.35 16.94 8.99
CA LEU A 50 0.96 17.01 9.42
C LEU A 50 0.02 16.49 8.33
N ILE A 51 0.22 16.91 7.09
CA ILE A 51 -0.57 16.47 5.94
C ILE A 51 -0.38 14.98 5.66
N ALA A 52 0.85 14.47 5.71
CA ALA A 52 1.11 13.05 5.52
C ALA A 52 0.37 12.21 6.57
N LYS A 53 0.46 12.59 7.85
CA LYS A 53 -0.31 11.96 8.94
C LYS A 53 -1.81 12.00 8.66
N GLY A 54 -2.30 13.15 8.21
CA GLY A 54 -3.69 13.34 7.80
C GLY A 54 -4.16 12.47 6.63
N LEU A 55 -3.25 12.03 5.77
CA LEU A 55 -3.50 11.12 4.64
C LEU A 55 -3.17 9.65 4.98
N ASN A 56 -3.03 9.32 6.26
CA ASN A 56 -2.59 8.00 6.73
C ASN A 56 -1.33 7.55 5.97
N SER A 57 -0.32 8.42 5.95
CA SER A 57 0.96 8.20 5.30
C SER A 57 2.08 8.74 6.17
N GLU A 58 3.25 8.14 6.06
CA GLU A 58 4.43 8.52 6.82
C GLU A 58 5.50 9.08 5.89
N LEU A 59 6.17 10.15 6.32
CA LEU A 59 7.32 10.70 5.60
C LEU A 59 8.60 10.11 6.17
N MET A 60 9.36 9.44 5.30
CA MET A 60 10.61 8.81 5.67
C MET A 60 11.74 9.31 4.77
N LEU A 61 12.92 9.50 5.38
CA LEU A 61 14.15 9.75 4.62
C LEU A 61 14.67 8.42 4.06
N ILE A 62 14.67 8.29 2.74
CA ILE A 62 15.14 7.08 2.06
C ILE A 62 16.44 7.40 1.30
N PRO A 63 17.56 6.71 1.59
CA PRO A 63 18.80 6.84 0.84
C PRO A 63 18.58 6.50 -0.64
N LYS A 64 19.23 7.25 -1.56
CA LYS A 64 18.99 7.15 -3.01
C LYS A 64 19.24 5.75 -3.55
N GLU A 65 20.23 5.05 -2.99
CA GLU A 65 20.61 3.70 -3.40
C GLU A 65 19.53 2.67 -3.05
N LYS A 66 18.73 2.93 -2.01
CA LYS A 66 17.72 2.01 -1.47
C LYS A 66 16.31 2.27 -2.00
N VAL A 67 16.11 3.33 -2.79
CA VAL A 67 14.76 3.73 -3.25
C VAL A 67 14.08 2.62 -4.07
N ASN A 68 14.82 1.90 -4.92
CA ASN A 68 14.24 0.86 -5.75
C ASN A 68 13.81 -0.37 -4.93
N ALA A 69 14.54 -0.69 -3.85
CA ALA A 69 14.18 -1.77 -2.94
C ALA A 69 12.85 -1.48 -2.23
N VAL A 70 12.63 -0.23 -1.80
CA VAL A 70 11.35 0.19 -1.19
C VAL A 70 10.20 0.06 -2.17
N PHE A 71 10.38 0.47 -3.44
CA PHE A 71 9.33 0.31 -4.45
C PHE A 71 8.97 -1.17 -4.71
N ALA A 72 9.97 -2.04 -4.83
CA ALA A 72 9.74 -3.48 -5.03
C ALA A 72 8.91 -4.10 -3.89
N VAL A 73 9.19 -3.69 -2.65
CA VAL A 73 8.39 -4.13 -1.49
C VAL A 73 6.96 -3.59 -1.57
N LEU A 74 6.77 -2.29 -1.85
CA LEU A 74 5.43 -1.70 -1.94
C LEU A 74 4.57 -2.35 -3.04
N GLU A 75 5.14 -2.61 -4.21
CA GLU A 75 4.44 -3.27 -5.32
C GLU A 75 4.08 -4.72 -4.99
N SER A 76 4.98 -5.46 -4.33
CA SER A 76 4.70 -6.85 -3.92
C SER A 76 3.53 -6.96 -2.93
N VAL A 77 3.40 -5.99 -2.01
CA VAL A 77 2.30 -5.94 -1.05
C VAL A 77 0.96 -5.62 -1.73
N GLU A 78 0.96 -4.76 -2.74
CA GLU A 78 -0.24 -4.45 -3.53
C GLU A 78 -0.77 -5.66 -4.33
N THR A 79 0.11 -6.57 -4.74
CA THR A 79 -0.27 -7.81 -5.44
C THR A 79 -0.90 -8.85 -4.50
N GLU A 80 -0.49 -8.92 -3.23
CA GLU A 80 -1.07 -9.88 -2.27
C GLU A 80 -2.43 -9.45 -1.72
N GLN A 81 -2.74 -8.14 -1.75
CA GLN A 81 -3.97 -7.57 -1.17
C GLN A 81 -5.15 -7.44 -2.14
N LYS A 82 -5.05 -7.88 -3.40
CA LYS A 82 -6.21 -7.93 -4.31
C LYS A 82 -7.04 -9.19 -4.05
N PRO A 83 -8.25 -9.10 -3.46
CA PRO A 83 -9.14 -10.25 -3.37
C PRO A 83 -9.73 -10.49 -4.77
N GLY A 84 -9.14 -11.39 -5.56
CA GLY A 84 -9.78 -11.84 -6.79
C GLY A 84 -8.90 -12.25 -7.98
N GLN A 85 -7.57 -12.29 -7.86
CA GLN A 85 -6.76 -12.97 -8.89
C GLN A 85 -6.37 -14.34 -8.37
N LYS A 86 -7.21 -15.31 -8.71
CA LYS A 86 -6.87 -16.73 -8.64
C LYS A 86 -5.51 -16.93 -9.34
N PRO A 87 -4.52 -17.57 -8.72
CA PRO A 87 -3.42 -18.13 -9.50
C PRO A 87 -4.05 -19.17 -10.43
N SER A 88 -4.00 -18.90 -11.73
CA SER A 88 -4.27 -19.93 -12.74
C SER A 88 -3.15 -20.95 -12.66
N ASP A 89 -3.39 -21.96 -11.85
CA ASP A 89 -2.52 -23.09 -11.67
C ASP A 89 -2.68 -23.99 -12.90
N GLN A 90 -1.77 -23.84 -13.86
CA GLN A 90 -1.52 -24.84 -14.88
C GLN A 90 0.00 -25.05 -14.94
N THR A 91 0.51 -25.94 -14.09
CA THR A 91 1.17 -27.17 -14.56
C THR A 91 1.55 -28.09 -13.39
N LEU A 92 0.68 -29.09 -13.21
CA LEU A 92 1.02 -30.50 -13.01
C LEU A 92 1.63 -30.96 -11.67
N THR A 93 0.79 -31.76 -10.99
CA THR A 93 1.13 -33.01 -10.30
C THR A 93 1.84 -32.92 -8.95
N SER A 94 1.06 -32.94 -7.87
CA SER A 94 0.95 -34.14 -7.00
C SER A 94 0.10 -33.85 -5.76
N LYS A 95 -1.18 -34.23 -5.86
CA LYS A 95 -1.92 -34.99 -4.83
C LYS A 95 -1.39 -34.87 -3.39
N ARG A 96 -1.52 -33.70 -2.78
CA ARG A 96 -1.65 -33.58 -1.32
C ARG A 96 -3.08 -33.17 -1.04
N LYS A 97 -3.96 -34.17 -0.98
CA LYS A 97 -5.25 -33.99 -0.31
C LYS A 97 -4.95 -33.40 1.07
N ASN A 98 -5.63 -32.31 1.38
CA ASN A 98 -5.44 -31.58 2.62
C ASN A 98 -5.49 -32.55 3.81
N LEU A 99 -4.43 -32.56 4.63
CA LEU A 99 -4.39 -33.27 5.92
C LEU A 99 -5.54 -32.86 6.86
N SER A 100 -6.21 -31.75 6.53
CA SER A 100 -7.39 -31.23 7.21
C SER A 100 -8.65 -32.08 7.02
N GLU A 101 -8.78 -32.80 5.90
CA GLU A 101 -9.99 -33.57 5.60
C GLU A 101 -9.89 -35.06 5.96
N ASP A 102 -8.67 -35.58 6.16
CA ASP A 102 -8.46 -36.98 6.54
C ASP A 102 -7.22 -37.11 7.43
N PRO A 103 -7.35 -36.90 8.75
CA PRO A 103 -6.22 -36.90 9.68
C PRO A 103 -5.57 -38.28 9.87
N TRP A 104 -6.14 -39.35 9.30
CA TRP A 104 -5.68 -40.73 9.48
C TRP A 104 -5.20 -41.41 8.19
N GLN A 105 -5.01 -40.63 7.11
CA GLN A 105 -4.74 -41.14 5.77
C GLN A 105 -3.44 -41.97 5.64
N ASN A 106 -2.57 -41.96 6.66
CA ASN A 106 -1.32 -42.73 6.72
C ASN A 106 -1.25 -43.77 7.85
N LEU A 107 -2.33 -43.98 8.63
CA LEU A 107 -2.28 -44.87 9.80
C LEU A 107 -2.75 -46.31 9.54
N LEU A 108 -3.35 -46.60 8.39
CA LEU A 108 -3.97 -47.90 8.10
C LEU A 108 -3.39 -48.63 6.87
N GLU A 109 -2.25 -48.19 6.34
CA GLU A 109 -1.63 -48.83 5.16
C GLU A 109 -0.48 -49.80 5.49
N ASP A 110 -0.18 -50.04 6.77
CA ASP A 110 0.80 -51.06 7.17
C ASP A 110 0.08 -52.31 7.71
N ASP A 111 -0.47 -53.11 6.81
CA ASP A 111 -0.70 -54.54 6.99
C ASP A 111 -1.00 -55.20 5.63
N GLN A 112 0.06 -55.45 4.83
CA GLN A 112 0.24 -56.64 3.98
C GLN A 112 1.60 -56.71 3.30
#